data_AF-A0A838WHK0-F1
#
_entry.id   AF-A0A838WHK0-F1
#
_cell.length_a   1.000
_cell.length_b   1.000
_cell.length_c   1.000
_cell.angle_alpha   90.00
_cell.angle_beta   90.00
_cell.angle_gamma   90.00
#
_symmetry.space_group_name_H-M   'P 1'
#
loop_
_entity.id
_entity.type
_entity.pdbx_description
1 polymer ?
#
loop_
_entity_poly.entity_id
_entity_poly.type
_entity_poly.pdbx_seq_one_letter_code
_entity_poly.pdbx_strand_id
1 'polypeptide(L)'
;MTLLLAAALMACVAGFVVVHPILARRSALLKDVTSGGVLDAEARKRVALTSLRELEYDYLGGKLDEADYLGLRDRLSLEALQAIRAAEAVHTPLRVEIAGAAADVTGHVCGYVNPPGSRFCAECGARLG
;
A
#
# COMPACT_ATOMS: atom_id res chain seq x y z
N MET A 1 53.39 -1.94 -13.96
CA MET A 1 52.34 -2.97 -14.21
C MET A 1 51.42 -3.15 -13.02
N THR A 2 51.92 -3.33 -11.79
CA THR A 2 51.12 -3.48 -10.57
C THR A 2 50.21 -2.28 -10.25
N LEU A 3 50.70 -1.05 -10.41
CA LEU A 3 49.90 0.17 -10.21
C LEU A 3 48.74 0.31 -11.20
N LEU A 4 48.97 -0.05 -12.47
CA LEU A 4 47.94 -0.03 -13.51
C LEU A 4 46.87 -1.10 -13.24
N LEU A 5 47.29 -2.30 -12.81
CA LEU A 5 46.37 -3.35 -12.38
C LEU A 5 45.54 -2.93 -11.16
N ALA A 6 46.16 -2.32 -10.16
CA ALA A 6 45.46 -1.82 -8.97
C ALA A 6 44.44 -0.73 -9.31
N ALA A 7 44.79 0.22 -10.18
CA ALA A 7 43.89 1.27 -10.64
C ALA A 7 42.69 0.70 -11.43
N ALA A 8 42.95 -0.27 -12.32
CA ALA A 8 41.89 -0.94 -13.08
C ALA A 8 40.92 -1.71 -12.17
N LEU A 9 41.44 -2.44 -11.18
CA LEU A 9 40.64 -3.17 -10.19
C LEU A 9 39.75 -2.21 -9.39
N MET A 10 40.32 -1.10 -8.92
CA MET A 10 39.59 -0.09 -8.16
C MET A 10 38.46 0.55 -8.98
N ALA A 11 38.70 0.83 -10.27
CA ALA A 11 37.68 1.34 -11.18
C ALA A 11 36.55 0.31 -11.41
N CYS A 12 36.88 -0.97 -11.57
CA CYS A 12 35.89 -2.04 -11.71
C CYS A 12 35.04 -2.19 -10.44
N VAL A 13 35.65 -2.16 -9.25
CA VAL A 13 34.91 -2.24 -7.98
C VAL A 13 33.99 -1.03 -7.82
N ALA A 14 34.47 0.18 -8.07
CA ALA A 14 33.66 1.39 -8.01
C ALA A 14 32.48 1.33 -9.00
N GLY A 15 32.75 0.89 -10.25
CA GLY A 15 31.70 0.64 -11.24
C GLY A 15 30.68 -0.38 -10.77
N PHE A 16 31.12 -1.49 -10.19
CA PHE A 16 30.24 -2.52 -9.65
C PHE A 16 29.37 -1.99 -8.50
N VAL A 17 29.94 -1.24 -7.56
CA VAL A 17 29.21 -0.64 -6.43
C VAL A 17 28.11 0.32 -6.90
N VAL A 18 28.33 1.05 -8.00
CA VAL A 18 27.34 1.97 -8.57
C VAL A 18 26.29 1.25 -9.44
N VAL A 19 26.71 0.26 -10.23
CA VAL A 19 25.84 -0.45 -11.18
C VAL A 19 24.97 -1.49 -10.48
N HIS A 20 25.48 -2.13 -9.44
CA HIS A 20 24.77 -3.16 -8.67
C HIS A 20 23.41 -2.68 -8.10
N PRO A 21 23.28 -1.53 -7.41
CA PRO A 21 21.98 -1.08 -6.89
C PRO A 21 20.97 -0.80 -8.02
N ILE A 22 21.43 -0.37 -9.19
CA ILE A 22 20.57 -0.09 -10.35
C ILE A 22 20.04 -1.41 -10.94
N LEU A 23 20.89 -2.42 -11.11
CA LEU A 23 20.48 -3.73 -11.61
C LEU A 23 19.63 -4.50 -10.58
N ALA A 24 19.96 -4.40 -9.30
CA ALA A 24 19.17 -5.00 -8.22
C ALA A 24 17.76 -4.40 -8.16
N ARG A 25 17.63 -3.08 -8.32
CA ARG A 25 16.32 -2.42 -8.38
C ARG A 25 15.52 -2.81 -9.62
N ARG A 26 16.17 -2.92 -10.78
CA ARG A 26 15.49 -3.30 -12.03
C ARG A 26 14.98 -4.74 -11.99
N SER A 27 15.78 -5.66 -11.44
CA SER A 27 15.38 -7.07 -11.27
C SER A 27 14.28 -7.24 -10.23
N ALA A 28 14.28 -6.46 -9.14
CA ALA A 28 13.19 -6.43 -8.17
C ALA A 28 11.86 -5.98 -8.83
N LEU A 29 11.88 -4.91 -9.63
CA LEU A 29 10.68 -4.43 -10.33
C LEU A 29 10.15 -5.47 -11.34
N LEU A 30 11.04 -6.04 -12.17
CA LEU A 30 10.67 -7.09 -13.12
C LEU A 30 10.06 -8.31 -12.43
N LYS A 31 10.58 -8.67 -11.26
CA LYS A 31 10.06 -9.78 -10.45
C LYS A 31 8.70 -9.47 -9.84
N ASP A 32 8.45 -8.22 -9.41
CA ASP A 32 7.13 -7.80 -8.94
C ASP A 32 6.09 -7.90 -10.05
N VAL A 33 6.39 -7.47 -11.28
CA VAL A 33 5.44 -7.56 -12.41
C VAL A 33 5.14 -9.01 -12.79
N THR A 34 6.13 -9.90 -12.86
CA THR A 34 5.89 -11.30 -13.23
C THR A 34 5.19 -12.10 -12.13
N SER A 35 5.33 -11.68 -10.87
CA SER A 35 4.73 -12.37 -9.72
C SER A 35 3.32 -11.88 -9.38
N GLY A 36 2.76 -10.92 -10.14
CA GLY A 36 1.50 -10.28 -9.75
C GLY A 36 1.62 -9.47 -8.45
N GLY A 37 2.80 -8.86 -8.23
CA GLY A 37 3.20 -8.14 -7.03
C GLY A 37 2.48 -6.81 -6.81
N VAL A 38 3.07 -5.93 -5.99
CA VAL A 38 2.42 -4.71 -5.46
C VAL A 38 1.76 -3.86 -6.57
N LEU A 39 2.50 -3.64 -7.66
CA LEU A 39 2.07 -2.82 -8.78
C LEU A 39 0.82 -3.39 -9.47
N ASP A 40 0.77 -4.71 -9.66
CA ASP A 40 -0.34 -5.39 -10.31
C ASP A 40 -1.58 -5.41 -9.41
N ALA A 41 -1.40 -5.59 -8.09
CA ALA A 41 -2.50 -5.52 -7.14
C ALA A 41 -3.12 -4.12 -7.08
N GLU A 42 -2.28 -3.07 -7.07
CA GLU A 42 -2.75 -1.68 -7.08
C GLU A 42 -3.39 -1.30 -8.44
N ALA A 43 -2.88 -1.84 -9.56
CA ALA A 43 -3.50 -1.67 -10.87
C ALA A 43 -4.91 -2.29 -10.92
N ARG A 44 -5.09 -3.52 -10.43
CA ARG A 44 -6.40 -4.19 -10.35
C ARG A 44 -7.40 -3.39 -9.52
N LYS A 45 -6.98 -2.87 -8.38
CA LYS A 45 -7.81 -1.98 -7.54
C LYS A 45 -8.29 -0.75 -8.30
N ARG A 46 -7.40 -0.08 -9.05
CA ARG A 46 -7.75 1.11 -9.84
C ARG A 46 -8.74 0.79 -10.95
N VAL A 47 -8.56 -0.34 -11.63
CA VAL A 47 -9.49 -0.80 -12.67
C VAL A 47 -10.87 -1.05 -12.08
N ALA A 48 -10.98 -1.83 -11.00
CA ALA A 48 -12.28 -2.15 -10.39
C ALA A 48 -13.04 -0.91 -9.91
N LEU A 49 -12.34 0.06 -9.30
CA LEU A 49 -12.93 1.34 -8.88
C LEU A 49 -13.36 2.22 -10.06
N THR A 50 -12.62 2.15 -11.18
CA THR A 50 -12.98 2.89 -12.39
C THR A 50 -14.24 2.30 -13.01
N SER A 51 -14.36 0.97 -13.05
CA SER A 51 -15.56 0.29 -13.55
C SER A 51 -16.82 0.62 -12.74
N LEU A 52 -16.72 0.71 -11.41
CA LEU A 52 -17.84 1.19 -10.58
C LEU A 52 -18.27 2.61 -10.93
N ARG A 53 -17.29 3.50 -11.17
CA ARG A 53 -17.57 4.88 -11.54
C ARG A 53 -18.22 4.97 -12.92
N GLU A 54 -17.75 4.20 -13.89
CA GLU A 54 -18.35 4.12 -15.24
C GLU A 54 -19.79 3.60 -15.19
N LEU A 55 -20.06 2.57 -14.37
CA LEU A 55 -21.42 2.06 -14.15
C LEU A 55 -22.37 3.16 -13.65
N GLU A 56 -21.91 3.96 -12.68
CA GLU A 56 -22.70 5.06 -12.13
C GLU A 56 -23.00 6.13 -13.18
N TYR A 57 -22.03 6.45 -14.03
CA TYR A 57 -22.23 7.37 -15.15
C TYR A 57 -23.20 6.82 -16.19
N ASP A 58 -23.17 5.52 -16.47
CA ASP A 58 -24.09 4.90 -17.43
C ASP A 58 -25.54 4.88 -16.91
N TYR A 59 -25.74 4.65 -15.61
CA TYR A 59 -27.05 4.77 -14.96
C TYR A 59 -27.56 6.22 -14.98
N LEU A 60 -26.75 7.19 -14.54
CA LEU A 60 -27.12 8.60 -14.58
C LEU A 60 -27.34 9.12 -16.01
N GLY A 61 -26.63 8.53 -16.99
CA GLY A 61 -26.81 8.79 -18.41
C GLY A 61 -28.06 8.15 -19.02
N GLY A 62 -28.85 7.40 -18.23
CA GLY A 62 -30.08 6.73 -18.67
C GLY A 62 -29.84 5.54 -19.61
N LYS A 63 -28.62 5.00 -19.67
CA LYS A 63 -28.29 3.82 -20.50
C LYS A 63 -28.69 2.50 -19.85
N LEU A 64 -28.87 2.50 -18.53
CA LEU A 64 -29.19 1.34 -17.73
C LEU A 64 -30.49 1.61 -16.96
N ASP A 65 -31.35 0.60 -16.86
CA ASP A 65 -32.46 0.64 -15.93
C ASP A 65 -31.98 0.40 -14.49
N GLU A 66 -32.86 0.68 -13.53
CA GLU A 66 -32.53 0.60 -12.11
C GLU A 66 -32.28 -0.84 -11.63
N ALA A 67 -32.99 -1.84 -12.16
CA ALA A 67 -32.81 -3.22 -11.74
C ALA A 67 -31.45 -3.76 -12.21
N ASP A 68 -31.08 -3.48 -13.45
CA ASP A 68 -29.77 -3.87 -14.00
C ASP A 68 -28.62 -3.13 -13.31
N TYR A 69 -28.77 -1.83 -13.04
CA TYR A 69 -27.78 -1.05 -12.29
C TYR A 69 -27.52 -1.64 -10.90
N LEU A 70 -28.58 -1.95 -10.13
CA LEU A 70 -28.42 -2.50 -8.78
C LEU A 70 -27.70 -3.85 -8.81
N GLY A 71 -28.07 -4.74 -9.73
CA GLY A 71 -27.44 -6.05 -9.87
C GLY A 71 -25.97 -5.96 -10.27
N LEU A 72 -25.62 -5.07 -11.20
CA LEU A 72 -24.23 -4.83 -11.62
C LEU A 72 -23.41 -4.19 -10.51
N ARG A 73 -23.98 -3.21 -9.80
CA ARG A 73 -23.34 -2.50 -8.69
C ARG A 73 -22.93 -3.47 -7.59
N ASP A 74 -23.82 -4.36 -7.18
CA ASP A 74 -23.53 -5.31 -6.10
C ASP A 74 -22.39 -6.26 -6.48
N ARG A 75 -22.38 -6.77 -7.73
CA ARG A 75 -21.30 -7.65 -8.22
C ARG A 75 -19.96 -6.92 -8.30
N LEU A 76 -19.93 -5.74 -8.91
CA LEU A 76 -18.70 -4.94 -9.05
C LEU A 76 -18.17 -4.45 -7.70
N SER A 77 -19.06 -4.18 -6.73
CA SER A 77 -18.66 -3.79 -5.37
C SER A 77 -17.91 -4.92 -4.66
N LEU A 78 -18.38 -6.16 -4.82
CA LEU A 78 -17.67 -7.34 -4.30
C LEU A 78 -16.29 -7.51 -4.93
N GLU A 79 -16.19 -7.34 -6.25
CA GLU A 79 -14.92 -7.42 -6.98
C GLU A 79 -13.94 -6.32 -6.54
N ALA A 80 -14.41 -5.08 -6.45
CA ALA A 80 -13.61 -3.95 -5.97
C ALA A 80 -13.10 -4.18 -4.55
N LEU A 81 -13.94 -4.73 -3.66
CA LEU A 81 -13.55 -5.05 -2.29
C LEU A 81 -12.46 -6.14 -2.24
N GLN A 82 -12.53 -7.14 -3.12
CA GLN A 82 -11.46 -8.15 -3.24
C GLN A 82 -10.16 -7.54 -3.75
N ALA A 83 -10.23 -6.66 -4.76
CA ALA A 83 -9.06 -5.98 -5.29
C ALA A 83 -8.38 -5.05 -4.27
N ILE A 84 -9.17 -4.36 -3.45
CA ILE A 84 -8.66 -3.51 -2.35
C ILE A 84 -7.89 -4.36 -1.33
N ARG A 85 -8.49 -5.47 -0.87
CA ARG A 85 -7.84 -6.37 0.10
C ARG A 85 -6.55 -6.96 -0.45
N ALA A 86 -6.54 -7.34 -1.72
CA ALA A 86 -5.35 -7.85 -2.38
C ALA A 86 -4.22 -6.81 -2.44
N ALA A 87 -4.54 -5.54 -2.71
CA ALA A 87 -3.56 -4.46 -2.68
C ALA A 87 -3.03 -4.19 -1.27
N GLU A 88 -3.91 -4.15 -0.25
CA GLU A 88 -3.54 -3.90 1.14
C GLU A 88 -2.71 -5.03 1.77
N ALA A 89 -3.00 -6.29 1.43
CA ALA A 89 -2.24 -7.45 1.91
C ALA A 89 -0.76 -7.35 1.53
N VAL A 90 -0.45 -6.74 0.38
CA VAL A 90 0.93 -6.55 -0.09
C VAL A 90 1.65 -5.41 0.65
N HIS A 91 0.90 -4.44 1.20
CA HIS A 91 1.43 -3.37 2.04
C HIS A 91 1.57 -3.73 3.54
N THR A 92 1.33 -4.99 3.92
CA THR A 92 1.24 -5.42 5.33
C THR A 92 2.56 -5.61 6.11
N PRO A 93 3.81 -5.50 5.59
CA PRO A 93 4.97 -5.68 6.49
C PRO A 93 5.16 -4.54 7.51
N LEU A 94 4.44 -3.42 7.43
CA LEU A 94 4.67 -2.24 8.30
C LEU A 94 3.71 -2.12 9.50
N ARG A 95 2.65 -2.94 9.59
CA ARG A 95 1.60 -2.75 10.62
C ARG A 95 1.81 -3.59 11.90
N VAL A 96 2.83 -4.45 11.95
CA VAL A 96 3.08 -5.39 13.06
C VAL A 96 4.00 -4.84 14.15
N GLU A 97 4.72 -3.73 13.90
CA GLU A 97 5.74 -3.22 14.85
C GLU A 97 5.26 -2.23 15.92
N ILE A 98 3.95 -1.96 16.04
CA ILE A 98 3.39 -1.11 17.12
C ILE A 98 2.77 -1.95 18.25
N ALA A 99 3.40 -3.07 18.62
CA ALA A 99 2.95 -3.93 19.73
C ALA A 99 4.00 -4.03 20.86
N GLY A 100 4.96 -3.11 20.91
CA GLY A 100 6.12 -3.17 21.80
C GLY A 100 6.37 -1.89 22.61
N ALA A 101 5.36 -1.30 23.23
CA ALA A 101 5.57 -0.30 24.28
C ALA A 101 4.39 -0.31 25.27
N ALA A 102 4.40 -1.29 26.16
CA ALA A 102 3.63 -1.21 27.39
C ALA A 102 4.25 -0.13 28.28
N ALA A 103 3.70 1.08 28.25
CA ALA A 103 3.89 2.07 29.29
C ALA A 103 2.57 2.85 29.47
N ASP A 104 2.27 3.13 30.73
CA ASP A 104 1.23 4.00 31.30
C ASP A 104 -0.08 4.23 30.52
N VAL A 105 -1.13 3.54 30.98
CA VAL A 105 -2.51 3.63 30.47
C VAL A 105 -3.22 4.81 31.15
N THR A 106 -3.28 5.96 30.49
CA THR A 106 -4.15 7.07 30.93
C THR A 106 -5.55 6.87 30.37
N GLY A 107 -6.42 6.27 31.18
CA GLY A 107 -7.85 6.17 30.90
C GLY A 107 -8.50 7.55 30.92
N HIS A 108 -9.18 7.91 29.83
CA HIS A 108 -10.00 9.12 29.74
C HIS A 108 -11.48 8.80 30.01
N VAL A 109 -12.29 9.82 30.32
CA VAL A 109 -13.72 9.68 30.63
C VAL A 109 -14.54 9.02 29.52
N CYS A 110 -14.04 9.02 28.28
CA CYS A 110 -14.66 8.35 27.13
C CYS A 110 -14.42 6.82 27.10
N GLY A 111 -13.62 6.28 28.03
CA GLY A 111 -13.31 4.86 28.12
C GLY A 111 -12.27 4.35 27.12
N TYR A 112 -11.76 5.22 26.23
CA TYR A 112 -10.71 4.84 25.29
C TYR A 112 -9.34 4.82 25.98
N VAL A 113 -8.59 3.73 25.76
CA VAL A 113 -7.23 3.54 26.28
C VAL A 113 -6.24 4.15 25.29
N ASN A 114 -5.60 5.25 25.68
CA ASN A 114 -4.61 5.91 24.85
C ASN A 114 -3.19 5.40 25.15
N PRO A 115 -2.30 5.39 24.14
CA PRO A 115 -0.89 5.06 24.34
C PRO A 115 -0.16 6.11 25.20
N PRO A 116 0.95 5.74 25.85
CA PRO A 116 1.71 6.63 26.73
C PRO A 116 2.25 7.86 25.99
N GLY A 117 2.22 9.01 26.64
CA GLY A 117 2.69 10.28 26.06
C GLY A 117 1.70 10.98 25.12
N SER A 118 0.50 10.44 24.95
CA SER A 118 -0.60 11.10 24.25
C SER A 118 -1.06 12.35 25.02
N ARG A 119 -1.05 13.51 24.36
CA ARG A 119 -1.56 14.78 24.94
C ARG A 119 -3.06 14.95 24.69
N PHE A 120 -3.62 14.17 23.77
CA PHE A 120 -5.02 14.19 23.36
C PHE A 120 -5.52 12.77 23.14
N CYS A 121 -6.81 12.53 23.38
CA CYS A 121 -7.47 11.26 23.13
C CYS A 121 -7.66 11.03 21.63
N ALA A 122 -7.30 9.84 21.14
CA ALA A 122 -7.43 9.49 19.72
C ALA A 122 -8.89 9.35 19.25
N GLU A 123 -9.80 8.95 20.15
CA GLU A 123 -11.22 8.75 19.82
C GLU A 123 -12.04 10.06 19.90
N CYS A 124 -11.91 10.82 20.98
CA CYS A 124 -12.76 12.00 21.22
C CYS A 124 -12.05 13.35 21.11
N GLY A 125 -10.73 13.37 20.90
CA GLY A 125 -9.94 14.60 20.73
C GLY A 125 -9.73 15.45 21.99
N ALA A 126 -10.25 15.04 23.16
CA ALA A 126 -10.09 15.76 24.42
C ALA A 126 -8.63 15.73 24.90
N ARG A 127 -8.18 16.78 25.60
CA ARG A 127 -6.84 16.79 26.22
C ARG A 127 -6.75 15.77 27.35
N LEU A 128 -5.70 14.96 27.32
CA LEU A 128 -5.32 14.09 28.43
C LEU A 128 -4.44 14.93 29.36
N GLY A 129 -4.86 15.04 30.61
CA GLY A 129 -4.21 15.83 31.66
C GLY A 129 -2.98 15.14 32.22
#